data_AF-A0A6N2CQJ6-F1
#
_entry.id   AF-A0A6N2CQJ6-F1
#
_cell.length_a   1.000
_cell.length_b   1.000
_cell.length_c   1.000
_cell.angle_alpha   90.00
_cell.angle_beta   90.00
_cell.angle_gamma   90.00
#
_symmetry.space_group_name_H-M   'P 1'
#
loop_
_entity.id
_entity.type
_entity.pdbx_description
1 polymer ?
#
loop_
_entity_poly.entity_id
_entity_poly.type
_entity_poly.pdbx_seq_one_letter_code
_entity_poly.pdbx_strand_id
1 'polypeptide(L)'
;MKVTYTTIFALLACSFLASARTSADNQGRSFEGDRAYLKEITQQSSGYLHSKTGIILPPKIAGLKLGRTHTYDDPGLGESVAYQSEYATATLYIYNYGRDAIKDDPGHRQITDELIKATSALKEIEKLGVYEDVQVSESGRKSGKEGIFTFISVPASYVQVKNPKTREPINPIETNSLIGVGIYKNHYIKLRYSIRPEANLEDSIKVRDEFVSALTSLVIEVDLRPTVMEHLETYFEDPFSARGRDALGGIAVYAEKSYLVILTINPKVTPWFSIDDYPYGSELLGAYIAGQVHAQLSSGIYASNEAAGREQVLKVYKKLKSKDSRAFVKELEDDLLSE
;
A
#
# COMPACT_ATOMS: atom_id res chain seq x y z
N MET A 1 1.18 20.46 -23.17
CA MET A 1 -0.16 19.83 -23.28
C MET A 1 -0.89 20.07 -21.96
N LYS A 2 -1.82 21.03 -21.91
CA LYS A 2 -2.57 21.35 -20.67
C LYS A 2 -3.73 20.35 -20.56
N VAL A 3 -3.55 19.29 -19.78
CA VAL A 3 -4.66 18.44 -19.34
C VAL A 3 -5.46 19.28 -18.33
N THR A 4 -6.70 19.61 -18.66
CA THR A 4 -7.59 20.38 -17.78
C THR A 4 -7.99 19.54 -16.56
N TYR A 5 -7.72 20.05 -15.36
CA TYR A 5 -8.02 19.44 -14.05
C TYR A 5 -9.45 18.88 -13.93
N THR A 6 -10.41 19.47 -14.64
CA THR A 6 -11.81 19.04 -14.69
C THR A 6 -11.98 17.59 -15.17
N THR A 7 -11.13 17.12 -16.10
CA THR A 7 -11.25 15.77 -16.68
C THR A 7 -10.77 14.69 -15.71
N ILE A 8 -9.75 14.97 -14.90
CA ILE A 8 -9.23 14.03 -13.89
C ILE A 8 -10.21 13.89 -12.73
N PHE A 9 -10.79 15.01 -12.26
CA PHE A 9 -11.82 14.97 -11.21
C PHE A 9 -13.12 14.30 -11.67
N ALA A 10 -13.54 14.48 -12.93
CA ALA A 10 -14.71 13.79 -13.47
C ALA A 10 -14.50 12.27 -13.56
N LEU A 11 -13.29 11.82 -13.96
CA LEU A 11 -12.95 10.40 -14.00
C LEU A 11 -12.89 9.79 -12.59
N LEU A 12 -12.22 10.45 -11.65
CA LEU A 12 -12.17 10.03 -10.25
C LEU A 12 -13.57 9.96 -9.63
N ALA A 13 -14.39 11.00 -9.79
CA ALA A 13 -15.76 11.03 -9.25
C ALA A 13 -16.62 9.87 -9.81
N CYS A 14 -16.52 9.58 -11.11
CA CYS A 14 -17.23 8.44 -11.71
C CYS A 14 -16.75 7.08 -11.18
N SER A 15 -15.44 6.88 -11.02
CA SER A 15 -14.88 5.64 -10.47
C SER A 15 -15.26 5.42 -9.00
N PHE A 16 -15.29 6.48 -8.19
CA PHE A 16 -15.65 6.40 -6.79
C PHE A 16 -17.17 6.22 -6.56
N LEU A 17 -18.02 6.89 -7.35
CA LEU A 17 -19.49 6.75 -7.24
C LEU A 17 -19.97 5.33 -7.59
N ALA A 18 -19.26 4.62 -8.46
CA ALA A 18 -19.54 3.21 -8.77
C ALA A 18 -19.24 2.28 -7.58
N SER A 19 -18.23 2.59 -6.76
CA SER A 19 -17.82 1.78 -5.61
C SER A 19 -18.64 2.05 -4.34
N ALA A 20 -19.16 3.27 -4.16
CA ALA A 20 -19.94 3.65 -2.98
C ALA A 20 -21.34 2.99 -2.89
N ARG A 21 -21.91 2.52 -4.02
CA ARG A 21 -23.24 1.91 -4.05
C ARG A 21 -23.32 0.49 -3.47
N THR A 22 -22.20 -0.20 -3.25
CA THR A 22 -22.17 -1.60 -2.79
C THR A 22 -22.02 -1.80 -1.28
N SER A 23 -21.85 -0.73 -0.49
CA SER A 23 -21.44 -0.83 0.93
C SER A 23 -22.55 -0.52 1.97
N ALA A 24 -23.81 -0.34 1.57
CA ALA A 24 -24.84 0.25 2.44
C ALA A 24 -25.56 -0.72 3.41
N ASP A 25 -25.31 -2.04 3.36
CA ASP A 25 -26.07 -3.03 4.16
C ASP A 25 -25.24 -3.65 5.30
N ASN A 26 -25.07 -2.94 6.42
CA ASN A 26 -24.83 -3.56 7.74
C ASN A 26 -24.76 -2.52 8.87
N GLN A 27 -25.84 -2.33 9.65
CA GLN A 27 -25.77 -1.60 10.93
C GLN A 27 -26.66 -2.26 11.99
N GLY A 28 -26.03 -2.74 13.07
CA GLY A 28 -26.71 -3.22 14.27
C GLY A 28 -25.79 -3.99 15.23
N ARG A 29 -24.89 -3.31 15.96
CA ARG A 29 -24.15 -3.89 17.10
C ARG A 29 -23.97 -2.88 18.25
N SER A 30 -23.82 -3.42 19.46
CA SER A 30 -23.91 -2.73 20.76
C SER A 30 -22.55 -2.33 21.37
N PHE A 31 -22.58 -1.30 22.23
CA PHE A 31 -21.46 -0.54 22.82
C PHE A 31 -20.34 -1.31 23.58
N GLU A 32 -20.57 -2.48 24.18
CA GLU A 32 -19.47 -3.27 24.80
C GLU A 32 -18.68 -4.09 23.77
N GLY A 33 -19.32 -4.45 22.65
CA GLY A 33 -18.63 -4.99 21.49
C GLY A 33 -17.66 -3.97 20.89
N ASP A 34 -17.97 -2.68 21.00
CA ASP A 34 -17.22 -1.61 20.35
C ASP A 34 -15.80 -1.46 20.89
N ARG A 35 -15.51 -1.71 22.18
CA ARG A 35 -14.12 -1.60 22.70
C ARG A 35 -13.23 -2.77 22.26
N ALA A 36 -13.74 -3.99 22.25
CA ALA A 36 -13.01 -5.16 21.76
C ALA A 36 -12.85 -5.09 20.23
N TYR A 37 -13.91 -4.66 19.53
CA TYR A 37 -13.92 -4.40 18.10
C TYR A 37 -12.94 -3.28 17.71
N LEU A 38 -12.88 -2.17 18.46
CA LEU A 38 -11.91 -1.11 18.23
C LEU A 38 -10.47 -1.59 18.45
N LYS A 39 -10.21 -2.44 19.46
CA LYS A 39 -8.88 -3.01 19.68
C LYS A 39 -8.48 -3.97 18.54
N GLU A 40 -9.43 -4.76 18.05
CA GLU A 40 -9.24 -5.68 16.93
C GLU A 40 -9.07 -4.93 15.59
N ILE A 41 -9.83 -3.85 15.34
CA ILE A 41 -9.63 -2.94 14.20
C ILE A 41 -8.28 -2.25 14.28
N THR A 42 -7.89 -1.73 15.45
CA THR A 42 -6.62 -1.00 15.62
C THR A 42 -5.41 -1.91 15.40
N GLN A 43 -5.51 -3.18 15.80
CA GLN A 43 -4.46 -4.17 15.58
C GLN A 43 -4.48 -4.76 14.16
N GLN A 44 -5.64 -4.76 13.48
CA GLN A 44 -5.77 -5.12 12.06
C GLN A 44 -5.46 -3.97 11.10
N SER A 45 -5.39 -2.72 11.56
CA SER A 45 -5.18 -1.53 10.71
C SER A 45 -3.75 -0.97 10.78
N SER A 46 -2.95 -1.33 11.79
CA SER A 46 -1.56 -0.90 11.87
C SER A 46 -0.70 -1.68 10.87
N GLY A 47 -0.16 -0.98 9.87
CA GLY A 47 0.86 -1.54 8.98
C GLY A 47 2.19 -1.78 9.70
N TYR A 48 3.12 -2.43 9.00
CA TYR A 48 4.52 -2.51 9.45
C TYR A 48 5.32 -1.33 8.89
N LEU A 49 6.12 -0.66 9.72
CA LEU A 49 7.04 0.41 9.33
C LEU A 49 8.48 -0.06 9.57
N HIS A 50 9.27 -0.16 8.51
CA HIS A 50 10.71 -0.36 8.67
C HIS A 50 11.40 0.98 8.94
N SER A 51 11.85 1.16 10.18
CA SER A 51 12.38 2.44 10.68
C SER A 51 13.54 3.01 9.86
N LYS A 52 14.43 2.16 9.31
CA LYS A 52 15.64 2.61 8.60
C LYS A 52 15.39 3.04 7.15
N THR A 53 14.43 2.41 6.47
CA THR A 53 14.12 2.74 5.07
C THR A 53 12.88 3.61 4.94
N GLY A 54 12.03 3.67 5.97
CA GLY A 54 10.71 4.29 5.91
C GLY A 54 9.69 3.50 5.10
N ILE A 55 10.00 2.28 4.65
CA ILE A 55 9.03 1.44 3.93
C ILE A 55 7.88 1.12 4.87
N ILE A 56 6.66 1.33 4.40
CA ILE A 56 5.43 0.98 5.08
C ILE A 56 4.78 -0.16 4.31
N LEU A 57 4.41 -1.21 5.03
CA LEU A 57 3.73 -2.38 4.50
C LEU A 57 2.33 -2.44 5.12
N PRO A 58 1.25 -2.22 4.34
CA PRO A 58 -0.10 -2.16 4.88
C PRO A 58 -0.58 -3.55 5.36
N PRO A 59 -1.62 -3.62 6.20
CA PRO A 59 -2.12 -4.89 6.73
C PRO A 59 -2.54 -5.92 5.68
N LYS A 60 -2.80 -5.50 4.44
CA LYS A 60 -3.16 -6.37 3.33
C LYS A 60 -2.54 -5.86 2.02
N ILE A 61 -1.97 -6.78 1.24
CA ILE A 61 -1.48 -6.51 -0.13
C ILE A 61 -1.99 -7.63 -1.04
N ALA A 62 -2.67 -7.27 -2.13
CA ALA A 62 -3.16 -8.24 -3.13
C ALA A 62 -3.86 -9.46 -2.50
N GLY A 63 -4.74 -9.25 -1.52
CA GLY A 63 -5.44 -10.35 -0.84
C GLY A 63 -4.68 -11.03 0.30
N LEU A 64 -3.35 -10.95 0.36
CA LEU A 64 -2.53 -11.51 1.43
C LEU A 64 -2.55 -10.62 2.66
N LYS A 65 -2.74 -11.22 3.83
CA LYS A 65 -2.73 -10.52 5.13
C LYS A 65 -1.33 -10.48 5.70
N LEU A 66 -0.97 -9.34 6.28
CA LEU A 66 0.26 -9.16 7.05
C LEU A 66 0.30 -10.17 8.20
N GLY A 67 1.42 -10.88 8.29
CA GLY A 67 1.68 -11.92 9.27
C GLY A 67 2.71 -11.47 10.31
N ARG A 68 3.47 -12.44 10.81
CA ARG A 68 4.51 -12.17 11.83
C ARG A 68 5.67 -11.40 11.22
N THR A 69 6.18 -10.46 12.01
CA THR A 69 7.49 -9.84 11.80
C THR A 69 8.53 -10.60 12.62
N HIS A 70 9.77 -10.59 12.16
CA HIS A 70 10.89 -11.17 12.89
C HIS A 70 12.14 -10.32 12.67
N THR A 71 12.71 -9.82 13.76
CA THR A 71 14.02 -9.16 13.78
C THR A 71 15.07 -10.19 14.14
N TYR A 72 16.13 -10.26 13.35
CA TYR A 72 17.24 -11.19 13.58
C TYR A 72 18.21 -10.64 14.63
N ASP A 73 18.82 -11.54 15.41
CA ASP A 73 19.79 -11.16 16.46
C ASP A 73 21.03 -10.46 15.90
N ASP A 74 21.49 -10.89 14.72
CA ASP A 74 22.53 -10.19 13.97
C ASP A 74 21.91 -8.97 13.25
N PRO A 75 22.29 -7.73 13.62
CA PRO A 75 21.73 -6.52 13.03
C PRO A 75 21.91 -6.45 11.51
N GLY A 76 22.94 -7.11 10.96
CA GLY A 76 23.19 -7.17 9.53
C GLY A 76 22.20 -8.04 8.77
N LEU A 77 21.56 -9.00 9.43
CA LEU A 77 20.48 -9.82 8.85
C LEU A 77 19.12 -9.11 8.88
N GLY A 78 19.01 -8.00 9.60
CA GLY A 78 17.87 -7.08 9.55
C GLY A 78 16.56 -7.70 10.03
N GLU A 79 15.52 -7.56 9.22
CA GLU A 79 14.14 -7.93 9.57
C GLU A 79 13.47 -8.74 8.45
N SER A 80 12.47 -9.54 8.82
CA SER A 80 11.57 -10.19 7.88
C SER A 80 10.11 -9.96 8.24
N VAL A 81 9.27 -9.89 7.21
CA VAL A 81 7.84 -9.62 7.31
C VAL A 81 7.09 -10.63 6.47
N ALA A 82 6.23 -11.43 7.11
CA ALA A 82 5.42 -12.42 6.42
C ALA A 82 4.10 -11.82 5.91
N TYR A 83 3.62 -12.34 4.79
CA TYR A 83 2.28 -12.14 4.25
C TYR A 83 1.71 -13.51 3.90
N GLN A 84 0.43 -13.73 4.19
CA GLN A 84 -0.18 -15.04 4.00
C GLN A 84 -1.64 -14.96 3.55
N SER A 85 -2.04 -15.91 2.74
CA SER A 85 -3.42 -16.22 2.37
C SER A 85 -3.62 -17.73 2.37
N GLU A 86 -4.82 -18.17 1.99
CA GLU A 86 -5.13 -19.59 1.75
C GLU A 86 -4.44 -20.17 0.51
N TYR A 87 -3.94 -19.32 -0.40
CA TYR A 87 -3.35 -19.73 -1.68
C TYR A 87 -1.85 -19.41 -1.80
N ALA A 88 -1.30 -18.55 -0.94
CA ALA A 88 0.10 -18.16 -1.05
C ALA A 88 0.72 -17.71 0.28
N THR A 89 2.05 -17.72 0.29
CA THR A 89 2.87 -17.10 1.33
C THR A 89 3.92 -16.21 0.69
N ALA A 90 4.09 -15.02 1.21
CA ALA A 90 5.17 -14.10 0.87
C ALA A 90 5.99 -13.79 2.12
N THR A 91 7.30 -13.67 1.98
CA THR A 91 8.17 -13.18 3.04
C THR A 91 9.10 -12.14 2.44
N LEU A 92 8.98 -10.92 2.94
CA LEU A 92 9.87 -9.83 2.64
C LEU A 92 11.01 -9.82 3.65
N TYR A 93 12.25 -9.68 3.19
CA TYR A 93 13.44 -9.53 4.00
C TYR A 93 14.04 -8.16 3.70
N ILE A 94 14.38 -7.41 4.75
CA ILE A 94 14.97 -6.09 4.67
C ILE A 94 16.25 -6.10 5.50
N TYR A 95 17.40 -6.02 4.85
CA TYR A 95 18.70 -6.21 5.51
C TYR A 95 19.83 -5.49 4.77
N ASN A 96 20.98 -5.28 5.42
CA ASN A 96 22.12 -4.61 4.81
C ASN A 96 23.48 -5.32 5.04
N TYR A 97 23.48 -6.53 5.62
CA TYR A 97 24.68 -7.27 6.02
C TYR A 97 25.64 -6.47 6.93
N GLY A 98 25.14 -5.49 7.69
CA GLY A 98 25.96 -4.65 8.56
C GLY A 98 26.88 -3.71 7.77
N ARG A 99 26.59 -3.47 6.48
CA ARG A 99 27.39 -2.59 5.63
C ARG A 99 27.03 -1.12 5.87
N ASP A 100 28.05 -0.28 5.89
CA ASP A 100 27.88 1.17 5.98
C ASP A 100 27.17 1.73 4.75
N ALA A 101 27.47 1.18 3.57
CA ALA A 101 26.84 1.57 2.31
C ALA A 101 26.70 0.39 1.32
N ILE A 102 25.50 0.26 0.77
CA ILE A 102 25.11 -0.52 -0.40
C ILE A 102 24.71 0.51 -1.43
N LYS A 103 25.32 0.43 -2.62
CA LYS A 103 25.06 1.40 -3.67
C LYS A 103 23.61 1.24 -4.13
N ASP A 104 22.80 2.26 -3.90
CA ASP A 104 21.42 2.35 -4.35
C ASP A 104 21.39 2.75 -5.83
N ASP A 105 21.85 1.82 -6.66
CA ASP A 105 21.87 1.95 -8.11
C ASP A 105 20.95 0.87 -8.69
N PRO A 106 19.81 1.26 -9.27
CA PRO A 106 18.80 0.33 -9.78
C PRO A 106 19.30 -0.61 -10.89
N GLY A 107 20.46 -0.35 -11.49
CA GLY A 107 21.11 -1.24 -12.47
C GLY A 107 22.32 -1.98 -11.92
N HIS A 108 22.60 -1.89 -10.63
CA HIS A 108 23.86 -2.34 -10.07
C HIS A 108 24.00 -3.87 -10.06
N ARG A 109 25.22 -4.35 -10.34
CA ARG A 109 25.58 -5.78 -10.28
C ARG A 109 25.23 -6.42 -8.94
N GLN A 110 25.23 -5.65 -7.85
CA GLN A 110 24.87 -6.15 -6.51
C GLN A 110 23.45 -6.72 -6.42
N ILE A 111 22.48 -6.22 -7.20
CA ILE A 111 21.12 -6.80 -7.23
C ILE A 111 21.19 -8.18 -7.86
N THR A 112 21.87 -8.29 -9.01
CA THR A 112 22.05 -9.55 -9.73
C THR A 112 22.85 -10.56 -8.91
N ASP A 113 23.95 -10.14 -8.26
CA ASP A 113 24.77 -11.02 -7.41
C ASP A 113 23.97 -11.56 -6.23
N GLU A 114 23.17 -10.71 -5.59
CA GLU A 114 22.33 -11.14 -4.47
C GLU A 114 21.18 -12.04 -4.92
N LEU A 115 20.62 -11.80 -6.11
CA LEU A 115 19.64 -12.67 -6.73
C LEU A 115 20.24 -14.04 -7.06
N ILE A 116 21.45 -14.09 -7.64
CA ILE A 116 22.19 -15.33 -7.93
C ILE A 116 22.42 -16.10 -6.62
N LYS A 117 22.91 -15.45 -5.56
CA LYS A 117 23.08 -16.12 -4.25
C LYS A 117 21.75 -16.69 -3.75
N ALA A 118 20.67 -15.93 -3.86
CA ALA A 118 19.36 -16.34 -3.38
C ALA A 118 18.78 -17.54 -4.16
N THR A 119 19.04 -17.64 -5.47
CA THR A 119 18.60 -18.76 -6.31
C THR A 119 19.53 -19.96 -6.22
N SER A 120 20.85 -19.76 -6.16
CA SER A 120 21.83 -20.84 -5.93
C SER A 120 21.56 -21.56 -4.60
N ALA A 121 21.04 -20.86 -3.60
CA ALA A 121 20.61 -21.50 -2.35
C ALA A 121 19.54 -22.59 -2.55
N LEU A 122 18.67 -22.48 -3.56
CA LEU A 122 17.72 -23.55 -3.89
C LEU A 122 18.44 -24.81 -4.40
N LYS A 123 19.46 -24.62 -5.24
CA LYS A 123 20.31 -25.71 -5.76
C LYS A 123 21.16 -26.36 -4.68
N GLU A 124 21.63 -25.60 -3.71
CA GLU A 124 22.29 -26.20 -2.54
C GLU A 124 21.33 -27.02 -1.69
N ILE A 125 20.06 -26.60 -1.53
CA ILE A 125 19.04 -27.39 -0.82
C ILE A 125 18.67 -28.66 -1.60
N GLU A 126 18.68 -28.62 -2.94
CA GLU A 126 18.53 -29.80 -3.80
C GLU A 126 19.65 -30.82 -3.59
N LYS A 127 20.92 -30.37 -3.53
CA LYS A 127 22.07 -31.24 -3.23
C LYS A 127 21.98 -31.88 -1.85
N LEU A 128 21.32 -31.23 -0.88
CA LEU A 128 21.03 -31.80 0.44
C LEU A 128 19.87 -32.82 0.42
N GLY A 129 19.25 -33.05 -0.75
CA GLY A 129 18.15 -33.97 -0.95
C GLY A 129 16.87 -33.56 -0.24
N VAL A 130 16.67 -32.26 0.00
CA VAL A 130 15.44 -31.72 0.61
C VAL A 130 14.45 -31.26 -0.45
N TYR A 131 14.97 -30.73 -1.54
CA TYR A 131 14.22 -30.44 -2.75
C TYR A 131 14.66 -31.38 -3.87
N GLU A 132 13.74 -31.64 -4.80
CA GLU A 132 13.98 -32.32 -6.07
C GLU A 132 13.48 -31.41 -7.21
N ASP A 133 13.96 -31.69 -8.42
CA ASP A 133 13.56 -31.02 -9.66
C ASP A 133 13.55 -29.49 -9.57
N VAL A 134 14.59 -28.90 -8.97
CA VAL A 134 14.67 -27.45 -8.83
C VAL A 134 14.86 -26.83 -10.22
N GLN A 135 13.93 -25.99 -10.64
CA GLN A 135 14.03 -25.20 -11.85
C GLN A 135 14.00 -23.72 -11.49
N VAL A 136 14.93 -22.95 -12.03
CA VAL A 136 14.99 -21.50 -11.87
C VAL A 136 15.03 -20.90 -13.26
N SER A 137 14.13 -19.94 -13.55
CA SER A 137 14.13 -19.24 -14.82
C SER A 137 15.47 -18.52 -15.04
N GLU A 138 16.06 -18.70 -16.21
CA GLU A 138 17.26 -17.94 -16.64
C GLU A 138 16.95 -16.46 -16.88
N SER A 139 15.68 -16.15 -17.18
CA SER A 139 15.21 -14.79 -17.40
C SER A 139 14.55 -14.21 -16.15
N GLY A 140 15.06 -13.07 -15.70
CA GLY A 140 14.45 -12.26 -14.65
C GLY A 140 13.50 -11.21 -15.21
N ARG A 141 12.40 -10.98 -14.51
CA ARG A 141 11.48 -9.87 -14.76
C ARG A 141 11.89 -8.65 -13.95
N LYS A 142 12.03 -7.51 -14.61
CA LYS A 142 12.26 -6.22 -13.95
C LYS A 142 10.92 -5.55 -13.65
N SER A 143 10.83 -4.94 -12.47
CA SER A 143 9.68 -4.14 -12.01
C SER A 143 10.19 -2.93 -11.22
N GLY A 144 9.30 -1.98 -10.96
CA GLY A 144 9.63 -0.70 -10.34
C GLY A 144 9.69 0.46 -11.34
N LYS A 145 10.39 1.53 -10.98
CA LYS A 145 10.50 2.74 -11.78
C LYS A 145 11.96 3.10 -11.96
N GLU A 146 12.39 3.17 -13.22
CA GLU A 146 13.77 3.48 -13.58
C GLU A 146 14.25 4.77 -12.92
N GLY A 147 15.49 4.74 -12.41
CA GLY A 147 16.09 5.85 -11.67
C GLY A 147 15.60 6.05 -10.24
N ILE A 148 14.59 5.29 -9.78
CA ILE A 148 14.06 5.38 -8.41
C ILE A 148 14.25 4.05 -7.69
N PHE A 149 13.66 2.97 -8.22
CA PHE A 149 13.76 1.64 -7.61
C PHE A 149 13.61 0.57 -8.69
N THR A 150 14.58 -0.35 -8.73
CA THR A 150 14.50 -1.55 -9.58
C THR A 150 14.41 -2.77 -8.71
N PHE A 151 13.48 -3.64 -9.09
CA PHE A 151 13.27 -4.94 -8.48
C PHE A 151 13.35 -6.02 -9.55
N ILE A 152 14.31 -6.93 -9.41
CA ILE A 152 14.52 -8.05 -10.33
C ILE A 152 14.00 -9.31 -9.68
N SER A 153 13.13 -10.03 -10.38
CA SER A 153 12.52 -11.27 -9.87
C SER A 153 12.63 -12.43 -10.85
N VAL A 154 12.80 -13.63 -10.33
CA VAL A 154 12.92 -14.88 -11.10
C VAL A 154 11.93 -15.91 -10.56
N PRO A 155 11.08 -16.47 -11.44
CA PRO A 155 10.29 -17.65 -11.10
C PRO A 155 11.19 -18.85 -10.83
N ALA A 156 10.76 -19.69 -9.90
CA ALA A 156 11.37 -20.99 -9.61
C ALA A 156 10.29 -22.03 -9.29
N SER A 157 10.54 -23.29 -9.59
CA SER A 157 9.72 -24.42 -9.18
C SER A 157 10.60 -25.50 -8.57
N TYR A 158 10.03 -26.31 -7.68
CA TYR A 158 10.70 -27.45 -7.06
C TYR A 158 9.69 -28.38 -6.39
N VAL A 159 10.11 -29.60 -6.11
CA VAL A 159 9.36 -30.59 -5.31
C VAL A 159 10.02 -30.70 -3.95
N GLN A 160 9.32 -30.35 -2.88
CA GLN A 160 9.84 -30.54 -1.52
C GLN A 160 9.54 -31.96 -1.04
N VAL A 161 10.58 -32.75 -0.78
CA VAL A 161 10.48 -34.17 -0.39
C VAL A 161 10.89 -34.44 1.05
N LYS A 162 11.54 -33.47 1.71
CA LYS A 162 11.86 -33.53 3.15
C LYS A 162 11.48 -32.25 3.87
N ASN A 163 11.26 -32.33 5.17
CA ASN A 163 11.12 -31.17 6.02
C ASN A 163 12.45 -30.37 6.05
N PRO A 164 12.45 -29.05 5.75
CA PRO A 164 13.69 -28.27 5.72
C PRO A 164 14.41 -28.16 7.06
N LYS A 165 13.68 -28.33 8.18
CA LYS A 165 14.21 -28.25 9.55
C LYS A 165 14.65 -29.62 10.07
N THR A 166 13.77 -30.63 10.04
CA THR A 166 14.05 -31.96 10.63
C THR A 166 14.78 -32.90 9.67
N ARG A 167 14.76 -32.59 8.36
CA ARG A 167 15.27 -33.47 7.28
C ARG A 167 14.54 -34.82 7.17
N GLU A 168 13.43 -35.00 7.87
CA GLU A 168 12.59 -36.18 7.73
C GLU A 168 11.85 -36.18 6.39
N PRO A 169 11.65 -37.34 5.75
CA PRO A 169 10.81 -37.46 4.56
C PRO A 169 9.40 -36.94 4.81
N ILE A 170 8.81 -36.30 3.80
CA ILE A 170 7.41 -35.86 3.79
C ILE A 170 6.74 -36.32 2.49
N ASN A 171 5.41 -36.21 2.44
CA ASN A 171 4.71 -36.31 1.16
C ASN A 171 5.22 -35.20 0.23
N PRO A 172 5.60 -35.51 -1.02
CA PRO A 172 6.11 -34.53 -1.97
C PRO A 172 5.16 -33.34 -2.15
N ILE A 173 5.72 -32.13 -2.11
CA ILE A 173 4.98 -30.87 -2.26
C ILE A 173 5.53 -30.10 -3.45
N GLU A 174 4.76 -30.05 -4.54
CA GLU A 174 5.08 -29.21 -5.69
C GLU A 174 4.90 -27.73 -5.34
N THR A 175 5.95 -26.93 -5.50
CA THR A 175 5.94 -25.52 -5.14
C THR A 175 6.32 -24.66 -6.33
N ASN A 176 5.46 -23.67 -6.64
CA ASN A 176 5.77 -22.60 -7.56
C ASN A 176 6.14 -21.34 -6.76
N SER A 177 7.29 -20.76 -7.04
CA SER A 177 7.87 -19.66 -6.27
C SER A 177 8.35 -18.51 -7.16
N LEU A 178 8.50 -17.35 -6.56
CA LEU A 178 9.20 -16.20 -7.13
C LEU A 178 10.17 -15.65 -6.08
N ILE A 179 11.42 -15.47 -6.50
CA ILE A 179 12.46 -14.82 -5.69
C ILE A 179 12.73 -13.47 -6.35
N GLY A 180 12.64 -12.39 -5.57
CA GLY A 180 12.94 -11.05 -6.07
C GLY A 180 13.91 -10.31 -5.17
N VAL A 181 14.71 -9.42 -5.75
CA VAL A 181 15.66 -8.57 -5.04
C VAL A 181 15.66 -7.16 -5.64
N GLY A 182 15.68 -6.16 -4.77
CA GLY A 182 16.03 -4.78 -5.07
C GLY A 182 16.94 -4.21 -4.00
N ILE A 183 17.46 -3.01 -4.21
CA ILE A 183 18.18 -2.23 -3.21
C ILE A 183 17.41 -0.92 -3.03
N TYR A 184 17.28 -0.48 -1.78
CA TYR A 184 16.65 0.79 -1.45
C TYR A 184 17.20 1.32 -0.13
N LYS A 185 17.66 2.58 -0.11
CA LYS A 185 18.18 3.28 1.09
C LYS A 185 19.12 2.39 1.92
N ASN A 186 20.20 1.92 1.29
CA ASN A 186 21.22 1.06 1.92
C ASN A 186 20.71 -0.30 2.43
N HIS A 187 19.59 -0.82 1.90
CA HIS A 187 19.07 -2.13 2.28
C HIS A 187 18.72 -2.96 1.05
N TYR A 188 19.02 -4.25 1.09
CA TYR A 188 18.41 -5.22 0.20
C TYR A 188 16.95 -5.42 0.59
N ILE A 189 16.08 -5.34 -0.42
CA ILE A 189 14.67 -5.69 -0.32
C ILE A 189 14.51 -7.01 -1.07
N LYS A 190 14.41 -8.12 -0.34
CA LYS A 190 14.31 -9.46 -0.92
C LYS A 190 12.94 -10.06 -0.66
N LEU A 191 12.29 -10.54 -1.70
CA LEU A 191 11.01 -11.25 -1.62
C LEU A 191 11.22 -12.74 -1.88
N ARG A 192 10.59 -13.58 -1.05
CA ARG A 192 10.25 -14.95 -1.40
C ARG A 192 8.75 -15.09 -1.42
N TYR A 193 8.18 -15.36 -2.58
CA TYR A 193 6.76 -15.64 -2.76
C TYR A 193 6.60 -17.11 -3.13
N SER A 194 5.67 -17.83 -2.52
CA SER A 194 5.40 -19.23 -2.81
C SER A 194 3.90 -19.45 -2.91
N ILE A 195 3.46 -20.05 -4.01
CA ILE A 195 2.09 -20.46 -4.26
C ILE A 195 1.89 -21.83 -3.59
N ARG A 196 0.77 -21.99 -2.89
CA ARG A 196 0.42 -23.25 -2.25
C ARG A 196 -0.02 -24.28 -3.31
N PRO A 197 0.30 -25.56 -3.14
CA PRO A 197 0.01 -26.61 -4.13
C PRO A 197 -1.48 -26.72 -4.50
N GLU A 198 -2.37 -26.44 -3.54
CA GLU A 198 -3.81 -26.59 -3.71
C GLU A 198 -4.46 -25.41 -4.45
N ALA A 199 -3.71 -24.33 -4.68
CA ALA A 199 -4.23 -23.12 -5.28
C ALA A 199 -4.32 -23.22 -6.81
N ASN A 200 -5.28 -22.53 -7.41
CA ASN A 200 -5.30 -22.33 -8.86
C ASN A 200 -4.03 -21.55 -9.27
N LEU A 201 -3.18 -22.17 -10.09
CA LEU A 201 -1.88 -21.61 -10.46
C LEU A 201 -2.01 -20.31 -11.25
N GLU A 202 -2.94 -20.24 -12.20
CA GLU A 202 -3.11 -19.06 -13.07
C GLU A 202 -3.54 -17.84 -12.26
N ASP A 203 -4.56 -17.99 -11.42
CA ASP A 203 -5.04 -16.90 -10.56
C ASP A 203 -4.01 -16.52 -9.50
N SER A 204 -3.29 -17.51 -8.95
CA SER A 204 -2.21 -17.25 -7.99
C SER A 204 -1.03 -16.50 -8.60
N ILE A 205 -0.76 -16.70 -9.90
CA ILE A 205 0.23 -15.91 -10.65
C ILE A 205 -0.22 -14.45 -10.80
N LYS A 206 -1.51 -14.20 -11.10
CA LYS A 206 -2.06 -12.83 -11.18
C LYS A 206 -1.92 -12.12 -9.84
N VAL A 207 -2.33 -12.77 -8.75
CA VAL A 207 -2.22 -12.23 -7.40
C VAL A 207 -0.77 -11.98 -6.98
N ARG A 208 0.15 -12.87 -7.36
CA ARG A 208 1.59 -12.67 -7.15
C ARG A 208 2.09 -11.42 -7.86
N ASP A 209 1.72 -11.23 -9.13
CA ASP A 209 2.20 -10.11 -9.93
C ASP A 209 1.60 -8.77 -9.41
N GLU A 210 0.35 -8.78 -8.94
CA GLU A 210 -0.25 -7.67 -8.19
C GLU A 210 0.50 -7.38 -6.88
N PHE A 211 0.87 -8.41 -6.12
CA PHE A 211 1.64 -8.26 -4.89
C PHE A 211 3.01 -7.62 -5.15
N VAL A 212 3.72 -8.08 -6.19
CA VAL A 212 5.02 -7.51 -6.58
C VAL A 212 4.86 -6.06 -7.03
N SER A 213 3.84 -5.76 -7.84
CA SER A 213 3.55 -4.38 -8.26
C SER A 213 3.30 -3.47 -7.05
N ALA A 214 2.44 -3.90 -6.12
CA ALA A 214 2.14 -3.16 -4.90
C ALA A 214 3.38 -2.95 -4.03
N LEU A 215 4.20 -3.99 -3.83
CA LEU A 215 5.48 -3.88 -3.11
C LEU A 215 6.39 -2.82 -3.74
N THR A 216 6.56 -2.85 -5.06
CA THR A 216 7.41 -1.84 -5.73
C THR A 216 6.86 -0.43 -5.59
N SER A 217 5.54 -0.25 -5.67
CA SER A 217 4.90 1.05 -5.43
C SER A 217 5.11 1.53 -4.00
N LEU A 218 4.94 0.67 -3.00
CA LEU A 218 5.14 1.01 -1.58
C LEU A 218 6.57 1.46 -1.25
N VAL A 219 7.57 0.88 -1.94
CA VAL A 219 8.97 1.32 -1.81
C VAL A 219 9.15 2.71 -2.43
N ILE A 220 8.62 2.94 -3.64
CA ILE A 220 8.69 4.23 -4.33
C ILE A 220 7.95 5.33 -3.55
N GLU A 221 6.81 4.99 -2.93
CA GLU A 221 5.99 5.91 -2.15
C GLU A 221 6.76 6.56 -1.00
N VAL A 222 7.79 5.91 -0.47
CA VAL A 222 8.65 6.48 0.58
C VAL A 222 9.20 7.84 0.17
N ASP A 223 9.63 7.99 -1.08
CA ASP A 223 10.20 9.25 -1.58
C ASP A 223 9.13 10.23 -2.09
N LEU A 224 7.90 9.76 -2.33
CA LEU A 224 6.77 10.62 -2.72
C LEU A 224 6.11 11.28 -1.52
N ARG A 225 6.10 10.63 -0.36
CA ARG A 225 5.40 11.13 0.84
C ARG A 225 5.79 12.55 1.26
N PRO A 226 7.08 12.95 1.30
CA PRO A 226 7.44 14.34 1.63
C PRO A 226 6.77 15.36 0.70
N THR A 227 6.77 15.13 -0.61
CA THR A 227 6.11 16.01 -1.59
C THR A 227 4.59 16.03 -1.40
N VAL A 228 3.97 14.90 -1.06
CA VAL A 228 2.53 14.87 -0.75
C VAL A 228 2.21 15.66 0.51
N MET A 229 3.07 15.60 1.54
CA MET A 229 2.92 16.42 2.74
C MET A 229 3.05 17.92 2.42
N GLU A 230 4.01 18.32 1.58
CA GLU A 230 4.13 19.72 1.10
C GLU A 230 2.89 20.17 0.31
N HIS A 231 2.31 19.28 -0.51
CA HIS A 231 1.04 19.56 -1.19
C HIS A 231 -0.12 19.73 -0.20
N LEU A 232 -0.20 18.90 0.85
CA LEU A 232 -1.22 19.01 1.90
C LEU A 232 -1.11 20.35 2.62
N GLU A 233 0.09 20.76 3.02
CA GLU A 233 0.36 22.05 3.65
C GLU A 233 -0.07 23.22 2.73
N THR A 234 0.35 23.17 1.46
CA THR A 234 0.00 24.19 0.45
C THR A 234 -1.52 24.29 0.26
N TYR A 235 -2.22 23.16 0.21
CA TYR A 235 -3.67 23.12 0.04
C TYR A 235 -4.41 23.61 1.30
N PHE A 236 -3.96 23.24 2.50
CA PHE A 236 -4.61 23.64 3.75
C PHE A 236 -4.48 25.15 4.03
N GLU A 237 -3.37 25.76 3.61
CA GLU A 237 -3.13 27.20 3.72
C GLU A 237 -4.18 28.01 2.92
N ASP A 238 -4.25 27.82 1.59
CA ASP A 238 -5.26 28.46 0.73
C ASP A 238 -5.80 27.49 -0.35
N PRO A 239 -6.88 26.76 -0.05
CA PRO A 239 -7.44 25.73 -0.93
C PRO A 239 -8.03 26.29 -2.24
N PHE A 240 -8.29 27.60 -2.30
CA PHE A 240 -8.87 28.25 -3.46
C PHE A 240 -7.85 28.98 -4.34
N SER A 241 -6.60 29.09 -3.89
CA SER A 241 -5.51 29.61 -4.71
C SER A 241 -5.19 28.68 -5.88
N ALA A 242 -4.54 29.21 -6.92
CA ALA A 242 -4.06 28.39 -8.03
C ALA A 242 -3.10 27.29 -7.55
N ARG A 243 -2.21 27.60 -6.59
CA ARG A 243 -1.28 26.64 -5.99
C ARG A 243 -1.99 25.59 -5.15
N GLY A 244 -2.98 25.97 -4.35
CA GLY A 244 -3.78 25.04 -3.54
C GLY A 244 -4.55 24.06 -4.42
N ARG A 245 -5.17 24.53 -5.50
CA ARG A 245 -5.88 23.66 -6.46
C ARG A 245 -4.94 22.69 -7.20
N ASP A 246 -3.74 23.15 -7.57
CA ASP A 246 -2.72 22.29 -8.17
C ASP A 246 -2.23 21.23 -7.19
N ALA A 247 -1.90 21.62 -5.95
CA ALA A 247 -1.51 20.73 -4.88
C ALA A 247 -2.57 19.66 -4.60
N LEU A 248 -3.86 20.05 -4.59
CA LEU A 248 -4.98 19.11 -4.48
C LEU A 248 -4.98 18.08 -5.61
N GLY A 249 -4.65 18.46 -6.84
CA GLY A 249 -4.49 17.52 -7.95
C GLY A 249 -3.42 16.47 -7.66
N GLY A 250 -2.27 16.88 -7.11
CA GLY A 250 -1.22 15.96 -6.67
C GLY A 250 -1.67 15.02 -5.54
N ILE A 251 -2.41 15.54 -4.55
CA ILE A 251 -2.97 14.75 -3.44
C ILE A 251 -3.97 13.71 -3.95
N ALA A 252 -4.87 14.10 -4.85
CA ALA A 252 -5.87 13.20 -5.41
C ALA A 252 -5.24 12.06 -6.23
N VAL A 253 -4.25 12.37 -7.07
CA VAL A 253 -3.50 11.35 -7.83
C VAL A 253 -2.74 10.40 -6.90
N TYR A 254 -2.16 10.92 -5.82
CA TYR A 254 -1.52 10.07 -4.80
C TYR A 254 -2.56 9.16 -4.13
N ALA A 255 -3.69 9.70 -3.70
CA ALA A 255 -4.74 8.95 -3.03
C ALA A 255 -5.35 7.84 -3.91
N GLU A 256 -5.46 8.08 -5.22
CA GLU A 256 -5.95 7.08 -6.18
C GLU A 256 -4.96 5.91 -6.36
N LYS A 257 -3.65 6.20 -6.37
CA LYS A 257 -2.62 5.23 -6.76
C LYS A 257 -1.91 4.57 -5.58
N SER A 258 -1.99 5.15 -4.40
CA SER A 258 -1.27 4.69 -3.22
C SER A 258 -1.95 3.46 -2.62
N TYR A 259 -1.14 2.46 -2.27
CA TYR A 259 -1.60 1.30 -1.50
C TYR A 259 -1.75 1.59 0.00
N LEU A 260 -1.31 2.77 0.45
CA LEU A 260 -1.41 3.21 1.84
C LEU A 260 -2.66 4.04 2.12
N VAL A 261 -3.30 4.59 1.07
CA VAL A 261 -4.48 5.43 1.23
C VAL A 261 -5.74 4.61 0.99
N ILE A 262 -6.54 4.45 2.04
CA ILE A 262 -7.87 3.85 1.95
C ILE A 262 -8.91 4.95 2.04
N LEU A 263 -9.63 5.20 0.95
CA LEU A 263 -10.72 6.17 0.91
C LEU A 263 -12.07 5.44 0.98
N THR A 264 -12.89 5.82 1.95
CA THR A 264 -14.32 5.52 1.96
C THR A 264 -15.09 6.82 1.81
N ILE A 265 -16.04 6.84 0.88
CA ILE A 265 -16.97 7.95 0.66
C ILE A 265 -18.34 7.46 1.09
N ASN A 266 -18.75 7.89 2.28
CA ASN A 266 -20.06 7.58 2.82
C ASN A 266 -21.01 8.76 2.55
N PRO A 267 -22.14 8.55 1.85
CA PRO A 267 -23.07 9.63 1.53
C PRO A 267 -23.54 10.45 2.74
N LYS A 268 -23.60 9.83 3.94
CA LYS A 268 -23.96 10.53 5.18
C LYS A 268 -22.96 11.61 5.59
N VAL A 269 -21.66 11.40 5.30
CA VAL A 269 -20.60 12.37 5.60
C VAL A 269 -20.26 13.27 4.40
N THR A 270 -20.87 13.02 3.24
CA THR A 270 -20.72 13.81 2.02
C THR A 270 -22.06 14.23 1.40
N PRO A 271 -22.93 14.96 2.15
CA PRO A 271 -24.30 15.27 1.74
C PRO A 271 -24.39 16.15 0.47
N TRP A 272 -23.35 16.95 0.19
CA TRP A 272 -23.30 17.79 -1.01
C TRP A 272 -23.27 17.00 -2.33
N PHE A 273 -22.97 15.70 -2.31
CA PHE A 273 -23.09 14.85 -3.51
C PHE A 273 -24.53 14.58 -3.93
N SER A 274 -25.49 14.76 -3.03
CA SER A 274 -26.91 14.60 -3.34
C SER A 274 -27.56 15.88 -3.86
N ILE A 275 -26.81 16.98 -3.94
CA ILE A 275 -27.28 18.25 -4.48
C ILE A 275 -26.89 18.31 -5.95
N ASP A 276 -27.88 18.17 -6.83
CA ASP A 276 -27.68 18.29 -8.27
C ASP A 276 -27.03 19.64 -8.61
N ASP A 277 -26.01 19.60 -9.47
CA ASP A 277 -25.28 20.76 -9.97
C ASP A 277 -24.69 21.68 -8.89
N TYR A 278 -24.35 21.15 -7.70
CA TYR A 278 -23.72 21.96 -6.67
C TYR A 278 -22.34 22.47 -7.14
N PRO A 279 -22.16 23.81 -7.28
CA PRO A 279 -21.01 24.37 -7.98
C PRO A 279 -19.67 24.15 -7.26
N TYR A 280 -19.71 23.77 -5.98
CA TYR A 280 -18.53 23.59 -5.13
C TYR A 280 -18.30 22.13 -4.73
N GLY A 281 -19.00 21.18 -5.37
CA GLY A 281 -18.93 19.76 -5.00
C GLY A 281 -17.53 19.17 -5.14
N SER A 282 -16.77 19.61 -6.15
CA SER A 282 -15.38 19.17 -6.37
C SER A 282 -14.42 19.73 -5.33
N GLU A 283 -14.55 21.00 -4.93
CA GLU A 283 -13.74 21.59 -3.86
C GLU A 283 -13.98 20.88 -2.52
N LEU A 284 -15.23 20.58 -2.18
CA LEU A 284 -15.56 19.86 -0.94
C LEU A 284 -15.11 18.40 -0.97
N LEU A 285 -15.26 17.70 -2.11
CA LEU A 285 -14.68 16.37 -2.27
C LEU A 285 -13.16 16.39 -2.13
N GLY A 286 -12.50 17.38 -2.73
CA GLY A 286 -11.06 17.57 -2.60
C GLY A 286 -10.63 17.76 -1.14
N ALA A 287 -11.37 18.57 -0.38
CA ALA A 287 -11.13 18.78 1.04
C ALA A 287 -11.25 17.47 1.82
N TYR A 288 -12.28 16.68 1.52
CA TYR A 288 -12.53 15.39 2.15
C TYR A 288 -11.38 14.40 1.89
N ILE A 289 -10.92 14.28 0.65
CA ILE A 289 -9.78 13.43 0.27
C ILE A 289 -8.51 13.90 1.00
N ALA A 290 -8.21 15.20 0.96
CA ALA A 290 -7.01 15.75 1.58
C ALA A 290 -6.98 15.53 3.09
N GLY A 291 -8.11 15.70 3.78
CA GLY A 291 -8.23 15.42 5.22
C GLY A 291 -7.95 13.94 5.55
N GLN A 292 -8.50 13.01 4.75
CA GLN A 292 -8.24 11.58 4.94
C GLN A 292 -6.77 11.20 4.67
N VAL A 293 -6.20 11.69 3.58
CA VAL A 293 -4.79 11.41 3.21
C VAL A 293 -3.87 11.92 4.32
N HIS A 294 -4.07 13.16 4.78
CA HIS A 294 -3.29 13.73 5.87
C HIS A 294 -3.38 12.87 7.14
N ALA A 295 -4.59 12.49 7.55
CA ALA A 295 -4.77 11.66 8.74
C ALA A 295 -4.03 10.32 8.66
N GLN A 296 -4.10 9.64 7.51
CA GLN A 296 -3.45 8.33 7.33
C GLN A 296 -1.92 8.45 7.30
N LEU A 297 -1.39 9.46 6.61
CA LEU A 297 0.06 9.69 6.54
C LEU A 297 0.65 10.14 7.87
N SER A 298 -0.05 10.99 8.63
CA SER A 298 0.46 11.52 9.91
C SER A 298 0.31 10.55 11.09
N SER A 299 -0.75 9.73 11.10
CA SER A 299 -0.99 8.79 12.21
C SER A 299 -0.32 7.42 12.03
N GLY A 300 0.03 7.06 10.79
CA GLY A 300 0.45 5.70 10.45
C GLY A 300 -0.67 4.66 10.52
N ILE A 301 -1.93 5.10 10.62
CA ILE A 301 -3.13 4.24 10.58
C ILE A 301 -3.66 4.26 9.14
N TYR A 302 -3.47 3.16 8.41
CA TYR A 302 -3.84 3.04 6.99
C TYR A 302 -5.26 2.50 6.84
N ALA A 303 -6.22 3.25 7.36
CA ALA A 303 -7.64 2.98 7.25
C ALA A 303 -8.40 4.28 6.95
N SER A 304 -9.59 4.17 6.36
CA SER A 304 -10.41 5.35 6.10
C SER A 304 -10.72 6.10 7.40
N ASN A 305 -10.58 7.43 7.34
CA ASN A 305 -10.84 8.32 8.47
C ASN A 305 -11.84 9.39 8.04
N GLU A 306 -13.11 8.99 7.92
CA GLU A 306 -14.20 9.85 7.48
C GLU A 306 -14.31 11.14 8.32
N ALA A 307 -14.02 11.06 9.62
CA ALA A 307 -14.05 12.20 10.53
C ALA A 307 -13.00 13.27 10.16
N ALA A 308 -11.76 12.87 9.90
CA ALA A 308 -10.71 13.81 9.45
C ALA A 308 -11.04 14.43 8.08
N GLY A 309 -11.64 13.64 7.18
CA GLY A 309 -12.15 14.15 5.91
C GLY A 309 -13.24 15.22 6.14
N ARG A 310 -14.23 14.93 6.97
CA ARG A 310 -15.33 15.86 7.31
C ARG A 310 -14.82 17.12 8.00
N GLU A 311 -13.89 17.01 8.93
CA GLU A 311 -13.27 18.16 9.60
C GLU A 311 -12.62 19.10 8.58
N GLN A 312 -11.87 18.55 7.62
CA GLN A 312 -11.24 19.36 6.58
C GLN A 312 -12.28 20.00 5.64
N VAL A 313 -13.38 19.30 5.33
CA VAL A 313 -14.51 19.87 4.59
C VAL A 313 -15.07 21.09 5.31
N LEU A 314 -15.34 20.99 6.61
CA LEU A 314 -15.89 22.11 7.40
C LEU A 314 -14.94 23.32 7.38
N LYS A 315 -13.62 23.11 7.49
CA LYS A 315 -12.61 24.17 7.37
C LYS A 315 -12.64 24.87 6.01
N VAL A 316 -12.68 24.09 4.93
CA VAL A 316 -12.75 24.62 3.56
C VAL A 316 -14.09 25.31 3.30
N TYR A 317 -15.18 24.76 3.82
CA TYR A 317 -16.52 25.30 3.70
C TYR A 317 -16.67 26.66 4.40
N LYS A 318 -16.14 26.83 5.62
CA LYS A 318 -16.06 28.14 6.31
C LYS A 318 -15.36 29.19 5.44
N LYS A 319 -14.20 28.83 4.86
CA LYS A 319 -13.46 29.71 3.93
C LYS A 319 -14.28 30.01 2.67
N LEU A 320 -14.99 29.03 2.12
CA LEU A 320 -15.82 29.18 0.93
C LEU A 320 -16.96 30.19 1.17
N LYS A 321 -17.70 30.06 2.28
CA LYS A 321 -18.80 30.99 2.62
C LYS A 321 -18.35 32.43 2.80
N SER A 322 -17.13 32.64 3.30
CA SER A 322 -16.57 33.99 3.41
C SER A 322 -16.33 34.65 2.04
N LYS A 323 -16.18 33.84 0.98
CA LYS A 323 -15.97 34.29 -0.40
C LYS A 323 -17.27 34.34 -1.21
N ASP A 324 -18.18 33.40 -1.00
CA ASP A 324 -19.51 33.36 -1.63
C ASP A 324 -20.58 32.90 -0.63
N SER A 325 -21.44 33.84 -0.22
CA SER A 325 -22.54 33.57 0.71
C SER A 325 -23.59 32.60 0.17
N ARG A 326 -23.62 32.35 -1.13
CA ARG A 326 -24.51 31.37 -1.79
C ARG A 326 -24.00 29.93 -1.64
N ALA A 327 -22.77 29.72 -1.17
CA ALA A 327 -22.27 28.39 -0.85
C ALA A 327 -23.02 27.84 0.38
N PHE A 328 -24.19 27.24 0.15
CA PHE A 328 -25.06 26.75 1.21
C PHE A 328 -25.26 25.23 1.10
N VAL A 329 -24.93 24.50 2.16
CA VAL A 329 -25.22 23.07 2.33
C VAL A 329 -25.76 22.90 3.74
N LYS A 330 -27.07 22.63 3.86
CA LYS A 330 -27.77 22.65 5.15
C LYS A 330 -27.08 21.79 6.21
N GLU A 331 -26.69 20.57 5.84
CA GLU A 331 -26.05 19.62 6.74
C GLU A 331 -24.68 20.10 7.25
N LEU A 332 -23.96 20.91 6.45
CA LEU A 332 -22.71 21.52 6.91
C LEU A 332 -22.99 22.70 7.84
N GLU A 333 -24.05 23.47 7.61
CA GLU A 333 -24.46 24.55 8.54
C GLU A 333 -24.83 24.01 9.91
N ASP A 334 -25.60 22.92 9.94
CA ASP A 334 -26.04 22.29 11.18
C ASP A 334 -24.83 21.82 12.01
N ASP A 335 -23.81 21.24 11.36
CA ASP A 335 -22.54 20.88 12.00
C ASP A 335 -21.82 22.12 12.58
N LEU A 336 -21.74 23.22 11.81
CA LEU A 336 -21.06 24.44 12.24
C LEU A 336 -21.70 25.12 13.45
N LEU A 337 -23.00 24.93 13.66
CA LEU A 337 -23.73 25.45 14.82
C LEU A 337 -23.57 24.57 16.07
N SER A 338 -23.06 23.35 15.90
CA SER A 338 -22.87 22.38 16.99
C SER A 338 -21.47 22.41 17.62
N GLU A 339 -20.51 23.12 17.01
CA GLU A 339 -19.15 23.37 17.51
C GLU A 339 -19.08 24.51 18.53
#